data_AF-A0A529FEP9-F1
#
_entry.id   AF-A0A529FEP9-F1
#
_cell.length_a   1.000
_cell.length_b   1.000
_cell.length_c   1.000
_cell.angle_alpha   90.00
_cell.angle_beta   90.00
_cell.angle_gamma   90.00
#
_symmetry.space_group_name_H-M   'P 1'
#
loop_
_entity.id
_entity.type
_entity.pdbx_description
1 polymer ?
#
loop_
_entity_poly.entity_id
_entity_poly.type
_entity_poly.pdbx_seq_one_letter_code
_entity_poly.pdbx_strand_id
1 'polypeptide(L)'
;PDSADGIHWRRQHDVCVAWASLNRSLIAERAASVLKSDVRLVADIPHNLVRQRVGGFVHHKGSAAVAAGDIAPIAGSRASLSYVVQVLDATGSSLGGISHGAGRKYDRATMHGRAGRNRSERDALLRNGWG
;
A
#
# COMPACT_ATOMS: atom_id res chain seq x y z
N PRO A 1 11.75 -20.54 -10.80
CA PRO A 1 12.14 -19.83 -9.55
C PRO A 1 13.54 -20.23 -9.07
N ASP A 2 13.91 -21.50 -9.26
CA ASP A 2 15.20 -22.04 -8.79
C ASP A 2 16.35 -21.86 -9.80
N SER A 3 16.09 -21.21 -10.93
CA SER A 3 17.16 -20.75 -11.82
C SER A 3 18.03 -19.71 -11.11
N ALA A 4 19.28 -19.59 -11.53
CA ALA A 4 20.19 -18.56 -11.01
C ALA A 4 19.57 -17.15 -11.08
N ASP A 5 18.92 -16.82 -12.20
CA ASP A 5 18.23 -15.54 -12.39
C ASP A 5 17.05 -15.35 -11.43
N GLY A 6 16.26 -16.40 -11.19
CA GLY A 6 15.13 -16.34 -10.26
C GLY A 6 15.58 -16.12 -8.81
N ILE A 7 16.66 -16.79 -8.41
CA ILE A 7 17.27 -16.62 -7.08
C ILE A 7 17.86 -15.21 -6.95
N HIS A 8 18.58 -14.74 -7.97
CA HIS A 8 19.16 -13.39 -7.98
C HIS A 8 18.08 -12.32 -7.89
N TRP A 9 17.05 -12.41 -8.74
CA TRP A 9 15.91 -11.51 -8.72
C TRP A 9 15.23 -11.48 -7.34
N ARG A 10 15.02 -12.65 -6.71
CA ARG A 10 14.38 -12.72 -5.38
C ARG A 10 15.21 -12.01 -4.31
N ARG A 11 16.54 -12.16 -4.33
CA ARG A 11 17.43 -11.42 -3.41
C ARG A 11 17.31 -9.91 -3.60
N GLN A 12 17.30 -9.43 -4.85
CA GLN A 12 17.13 -7.99 -5.13
C GLN A 12 15.74 -7.49 -4.71
N HIS A 13 14.69 -8.27 -5.00
CA HIS A 13 13.33 -8.03 -4.55
C HIS A 13 13.26 -7.86 -3.03
N ASP A 14 13.86 -8.77 -2.25
CA ASP A 14 13.81 -8.74 -0.79
C ASP A 14 14.50 -7.49 -0.23
N VAL A 15 15.62 -7.07 -0.85
CA VAL A 15 16.28 -5.79 -0.54
C VAL A 15 15.36 -4.60 -0.83
N CYS A 16 14.65 -4.58 -1.96
CA CYS A 16 13.69 -3.52 -2.28
C CYS A 16 12.53 -3.46 -1.28
N VAL A 17 12.01 -4.61 -0.83
CA VAL A 17 10.93 -4.67 0.18
C VAL A 17 11.44 -4.13 1.53
N ALA A 18 12.63 -4.53 1.96
CA ALA A 18 13.25 -4.03 3.19
C ALA A 18 13.50 -2.51 3.13
N TRP A 19 14.05 -2.02 2.01
CA TRP A 19 14.23 -0.59 1.77
C TRP A 19 12.91 0.17 1.83
N ALA A 20 11.85 -0.37 1.22
CA ALA A 20 10.54 0.28 1.22
C ALA A 20 9.94 0.39 2.63
N SER A 21 10.13 -0.63 3.47
CA SER A 21 9.73 -0.60 4.88
C SER A 21 10.49 0.47 5.66
N LEU A 22 11.83 0.49 5.54
CA LEU A 22 12.68 1.51 6.17
C LEU A 22 12.29 2.93 5.74
N ASN A 23 12.05 3.13 4.44
CA ASN A 23 11.63 4.43 3.90
C ASN A 23 10.30 4.89 4.53
N ARG A 24 9.32 3.99 4.70
CA ARG A 24 8.04 4.32 5.35
C ARG A 24 8.24 4.69 6.82
N SER A 25 9.08 3.97 7.57
CA SER A 25 9.40 4.30 8.97
C SER A 25 10.03 5.68 9.10
N LEU A 26 11.03 6.00 8.27
CA LEU A 26 11.67 7.32 8.28
C LEU A 26 10.71 8.46 7.90
N ILE A 27 9.80 8.21 6.95
CA ILE A 27 8.75 9.19 6.61
C ILE A 27 7.83 9.42 7.81
N ALA A 28 7.42 8.36 8.51
CA ALA A 28 6.54 8.45 9.68
C ALA A 28 7.21 9.23 10.82
N GLU A 29 8.48 8.97 11.12
CA GLU A 29 9.26 9.70 12.12
C GLU A 29 9.41 11.18 11.78
N ARG A 30 9.72 11.50 10.51
CA ARG A 30 9.81 12.89 10.04
C ARG A 30 8.47 13.62 10.14
N ALA A 31 7.38 12.96 9.77
CA ALA A 31 6.04 13.52 9.88
C ALA A 31 5.68 13.80 11.35
N ALA A 32 5.97 12.86 12.24
CA ALA A 32 5.74 13.01 13.68
C ALA A 32 6.56 14.16 14.29
N SER A 33 7.83 14.30 13.89
CA SER A 33 8.68 15.42 14.30
C SER A 33 8.10 16.78 13.91
N VAL A 34 7.62 16.92 12.66
CA VAL A 34 7.00 18.18 12.19
C VAL A 34 5.68 18.46 12.91
N LEU A 35 4.89 17.42 13.19
CA LEU A 35 3.62 17.52 13.90
C LEU A 35 3.78 17.65 15.43
N LYS A 36 5.01 17.54 15.95
CA LYS A 36 5.32 17.50 17.38
C LYS A 36 4.52 16.43 18.12
N SER A 37 4.41 15.25 17.52
CA SER A 37 3.69 14.11 18.05
C SER A 37 4.61 12.91 18.21
N ASP A 38 4.22 11.96 19.06
CA ASP A 38 4.83 10.63 19.08
C ASP A 38 4.38 9.81 17.87
N VAL A 39 5.18 8.82 17.50
CA VAL A 39 4.84 7.84 16.46
C VAL A 39 4.95 6.43 17.01
N ARG A 40 3.94 5.62 16.70
CA ARG A 40 3.93 4.19 16.99
C ARG A 40 3.48 3.44 15.74
N LEU A 41 4.26 2.44 15.35
CA LEU A 41 3.87 1.54 14.28
C LEU A 41 2.65 0.71 14.70
N VAL A 42 1.56 0.80 13.95
CA VAL A 42 0.37 -0.06 14.11
C VAL A 42 0.41 -1.21 13.12
N ALA A 43 0.72 -0.92 11.84
CA ALA A 43 0.78 -1.92 10.78
C ALA A 43 1.73 -1.46 9.67
N ASP A 44 2.55 -2.37 9.14
CA ASP A 44 3.31 -2.19 7.90
C ASP A 44 3.02 -3.35 6.93
N ILE A 45 2.03 -3.16 6.05
CA ILE A 45 1.52 -4.21 5.17
C ILE A 45 1.82 -3.88 3.70
N PRO A 46 2.84 -4.51 3.08
CA PRO A 46 3.15 -4.29 1.67
C PRO A 46 2.11 -4.97 0.77
N HIS A 47 1.88 -4.39 -0.41
CA HIS A 47 0.90 -4.90 -1.39
C HIS A 47 1.48 -5.21 -2.78
N ASN A 48 2.80 -5.05 -2.93
CA ASN A 48 3.56 -5.40 -4.13
C ASN A 48 4.81 -6.16 -3.69
N LEU A 49 4.76 -7.48 -3.70
CA LEU A 49 5.84 -8.36 -3.27
C LEU A 49 5.59 -9.81 -3.70
N VAL A 50 6.60 -10.65 -3.57
CA VAL A 50 6.51 -12.09 -3.66
C VAL A 50 6.80 -12.70 -2.29
N ARG A 51 5.98 -13.65 -1.85
CA ARG A 51 6.20 -14.43 -0.62
C ARG A 51 6.41 -15.90 -0.94
N GLN A 52 7.38 -16.51 -0.28
CA GLN A 52 7.53 -17.96 -0.32
C GLN A 52 6.46 -18.63 0.59
N ARG A 53 5.89 -19.72 0.09
CA ARG A 53 4.91 -20.56 0.78
C ARG A 53 5.23 -22.03 0.53
N VAL A 54 4.61 -22.91 1.31
CA VAL A 54 4.61 -24.35 0.99
C VAL A 54 4.00 -24.52 -0.39
N GLY A 55 4.70 -25.18 -1.30
CA GLY A 55 4.25 -25.40 -2.68
C GLY A 55 4.57 -24.28 -3.68
N GLY A 56 5.27 -23.20 -3.29
CA GLY A 56 5.82 -22.24 -4.26
C GLY A 56 5.85 -20.79 -3.79
N PHE A 57 5.50 -19.88 -4.71
CA PHE A 57 5.59 -18.43 -4.52
C PHE A 57 4.23 -17.78 -4.76
N VAL A 58 3.83 -16.88 -3.86
CA VAL A 58 2.62 -16.07 -3.99
C VAL A 58 3.03 -14.66 -4.41
N HIS A 59 2.52 -14.23 -5.56
CA HIS A 59 2.75 -12.89 -6.09
C HIS A 59 1.60 -11.97 -5.68
N HIS A 60 1.90 -11.01 -4.82
CA HIS A 60 0.99 -9.95 -4.43
C HIS A 60 1.28 -8.74 -5.31
N LYS A 61 0.33 -8.36 -6.16
CA LYS A 61 0.39 -7.15 -6.99
C LYS A 61 -0.89 -6.36 -6.82
N GLY A 62 -0.83 -5.25 -6.10
CA GLY A 62 -2.03 -4.53 -5.66
C GLY A 62 -2.91 -5.34 -4.71
N SER A 63 -2.32 -6.26 -3.95
CA SER A 63 -3.00 -7.04 -2.91
C SER A 63 -2.15 -7.02 -1.65
N ALA A 64 -2.70 -6.52 -0.55
CA ALA A 64 -2.00 -6.46 0.72
C ALA A 64 -1.75 -7.88 1.24
N ALA A 65 -0.48 -8.18 1.55
CA ALA A 65 -0.06 -9.50 1.97
C ALA A 65 -0.14 -9.63 3.49
N VAL A 66 -1.08 -10.45 3.97
CA VAL A 66 -1.50 -10.53 5.37
C VAL A 66 -1.54 -11.96 5.89
N ALA A 67 -1.64 -12.09 7.21
CA ALA A 67 -1.97 -13.29 7.95
C ALA A 67 -3.25 -13.07 8.77
N ALA A 68 -3.86 -14.16 9.24
CA ALA A 68 -4.98 -14.11 10.17
C ALA A 68 -4.62 -13.29 11.42
N GLY A 69 -5.54 -12.42 11.84
CA GLY A 69 -5.36 -11.53 12.99
C GLY A 69 -4.57 -10.24 12.70
N ASP A 70 -3.91 -10.11 11.53
CA ASP A 70 -3.21 -8.88 11.16
C ASP A 70 -4.16 -7.68 11.13
N ILE A 71 -3.64 -6.52 11.52
CA ILE A 71 -4.28 -5.23 11.25
C ILE A 71 -3.74 -4.71 9.93
N ALA A 72 -4.62 -4.34 9.00
CA ALA A 72 -4.23 -3.89 7.68
C ALA A 72 -4.96 -2.60 7.26
N PRO A 73 -4.24 -1.62 6.67
CA PRO A 73 -4.87 -0.46 6.07
C PRO A 73 -5.41 -0.77 4.68
N ILE A 74 -6.62 -0.28 4.40
CA ILE A 74 -7.23 -0.25 3.06
C ILE A 74 -7.28 1.22 2.63
N ALA A 75 -6.33 1.61 1.77
CA ALA A 75 -6.15 3.01 1.41
C ALA A 75 -7.25 3.48 0.42
N GLY A 76 -7.92 4.57 0.77
CA GLY A 76 -8.74 5.31 -0.18
C GLY A 76 -7.90 6.04 -1.24
N SER A 77 -8.57 6.76 -2.13
CA SER A 77 -7.96 7.87 -2.88
C SER A 77 -7.93 9.15 -2.04
N ARG A 78 -7.20 10.17 -2.52
CA ARG A 78 -7.21 11.51 -1.91
C ARG A 78 -8.66 12.01 -1.75
N ALA A 79 -9.00 12.48 -0.55
CA ALA A 79 -10.33 12.95 -0.14
C ALA A 79 -11.44 11.86 -0.07
N SER A 80 -11.08 10.58 -0.08
CA SER A 80 -12.00 9.48 0.25
C SER A 80 -11.63 8.82 1.57
N LEU A 81 -12.56 8.05 2.15
CA LEU A 81 -12.31 7.31 3.38
C LEU A 81 -11.25 6.22 3.17
N SER A 82 -10.40 6.04 4.17
CA SER A 82 -9.53 4.87 4.32
C SER A 82 -10.01 4.05 5.51
N TYR A 83 -9.78 2.75 5.48
CA TYR A 83 -10.24 1.83 6.52
C TYR A 83 -9.06 1.11 7.16
N VAL A 84 -9.20 0.78 8.44
CA VAL A 84 -8.32 -0.16 9.12
C VAL A 84 -9.15 -1.41 9.40
N VAL A 85 -8.67 -2.56 8.98
CA VAL A 85 -9.39 -3.84 9.10
C VAL A 85 -8.56 -4.84 9.89
N GLN A 86 -9.23 -5.74 10.60
CA GLN A 86 -8.61 -6.95 11.13
C GLN A 86 -8.87 -8.10 10.17
N VAL A 87 -7.82 -8.85 9.87
CA VAL A 87 -7.88 -9.96 8.93
C VAL A 87 -8.48 -11.18 9.59
N LEU A 88 -9.54 -11.73 8.99
CA LEU A 88 -10.19 -12.95 9.45
C LEU A 88 -9.39 -14.19 8.99
N ASP A 89 -9.64 -15.32 9.65
CA ASP A 89 -8.96 -16.60 9.39
C ASP A 89 -9.18 -17.13 7.95
N ALA A 90 -10.17 -16.61 7.24
CA ALA A 90 -10.60 -17.05 5.91
C ALA A 90 -9.73 -16.58 4.72
N THR A 91 -8.52 -16.05 4.95
CA THR A 91 -7.63 -15.59 3.85
C THR A 91 -6.91 -16.73 3.10
N GLY A 92 -7.11 -17.99 3.49
CA GLY A 92 -6.53 -19.13 2.79
C GLY A 92 -6.91 -19.21 1.31
N SER A 93 -8.18 -18.94 0.98
CA SER A 93 -8.68 -18.94 -0.41
C SER A 93 -8.10 -17.81 -1.28
N SER A 94 -7.63 -16.73 -0.65
CA SER A 94 -6.95 -15.61 -1.31
C SER A 94 -5.42 -15.67 -1.19
N LEU A 95 -4.87 -16.82 -0.76
CA LEU A 95 -3.44 -17.03 -0.55
C LEU A 95 -2.79 -16.00 0.40
N GLY A 96 -3.54 -15.54 1.40
CA GLY A 96 -3.10 -14.50 2.34
C GLY A 96 -3.11 -13.09 1.74
N GLY A 97 -3.95 -12.85 0.74
CA GLY A 97 -4.16 -11.55 0.11
C GLY A 97 -5.48 -10.91 0.51
N ILE A 98 -5.47 -9.59 0.73
CA ILE A 98 -6.69 -8.77 0.79
C ILE A 98 -6.56 -7.58 -0.17
N SER A 99 -7.64 -6.83 -0.37
CA SER A 99 -7.56 -5.55 -1.10
C SER A 99 -6.57 -4.61 -0.40
N HIS A 100 -5.83 -3.80 -1.17
CA HIS A 100 -4.92 -2.80 -0.61
C HIS A 100 -5.50 -1.38 -0.61
N GLY A 101 -6.58 -1.16 -1.38
CA GLY A 101 -7.17 0.15 -1.55
C GLY A 101 -8.28 0.22 -2.60
N ALA A 102 -8.73 1.43 -2.91
CA ALA A 102 -9.89 1.68 -3.78
C ALA A 102 -9.68 1.35 -5.27
N GLY A 103 -8.44 1.08 -5.69
CA GLY A 103 -8.11 0.87 -7.10
C GLY A 103 -8.30 2.13 -7.95
N ARG A 104 -8.22 1.98 -9.27
CA ARG A 104 -8.37 3.06 -10.24
C ARG A 104 -9.40 2.66 -11.29
N LYS A 105 -10.46 3.46 -11.43
CA LYS A 105 -11.44 3.29 -12.51
C LYS A 105 -10.92 3.82 -13.85
N TYR A 106 -10.16 4.91 -13.81
CA TYR A 106 -9.58 5.55 -14.99
C TYR A 106 -8.04 5.47 -14.92
N ASP A 107 -7.39 5.30 -16.07
CA ASP A 107 -5.94 5.43 -16.16
C ASP A 107 -5.49 6.88 -15.91
N ARG A 108 -4.20 7.08 -15.63
CA ARG A 108 -3.68 8.42 -15.32
C ARG A 108 -3.77 9.36 -16.53
N ALA A 109 -3.51 8.84 -17.74
CA ALA A 109 -3.41 9.67 -18.92
C ALA A 109 -4.77 10.32 -19.25
N THR A 110 -5.86 9.58 -19.10
CA THR A 110 -7.23 10.07 -19.33
C THR A 110 -7.75 11.01 -18.24
N MET A 111 -7.03 11.15 -17.13
CA MET A 111 -7.35 12.12 -16.07
C MET A 111 -6.78 13.52 -16.36
N HIS A 112 -5.81 13.66 -17.26
CA HIS A 112 -5.35 14.98 -17.71
C HIS A 112 -6.49 15.69 -18.44
N GLY A 113 -6.96 16.82 -17.91
CA GLY A 113 -8.15 17.55 -18.39
C GLY A 113 -9.43 17.31 -17.57
N ARG A 114 -9.41 16.37 -16.62
CA ARG A 114 -10.53 16.13 -15.67
C ARG A 114 -10.33 16.75 -14.29
N ALA A 115 -9.19 17.41 -14.05
CA ALA A 115 -8.82 18.01 -12.78
C ALA A 115 -9.38 19.45 -12.63
N GLY A 116 -10.67 19.66 -12.89
CA GLY A 116 -11.33 20.96 -12.81
C GLY A 116 -11.19 21.81 -14.09
N ARG A 117 -12.33 22.26 -14.62
CA ARG A 117 -12.46 23.06 -15.85
C ARG A 117 -12.01 24.51 -15.65
N ASN A 118 -12.23 25.08 -14.48
CA ASN A 118 -11.92 26.48 -14.16
C ASN A 118 -10.93 26.58 -12.98
N ARG A 119 -10.49 27.82 -12.67
CA ARG A 119 -9.54 28.08 -11.58
C ARG A 119 -10.11 27.67 -10.22
N SER A 120 -11.36 28.02 -9.92
CA SER A 120 -11.98 27.70 -8.63
C SER A 120 -12.08 26.20 -8.38
N GLU A 121 -12.43 25.40 -9.39
CA GLU A 121 -12.45 23.94 -9.29
C GLU A 121 -11.05 23.37 -9.02
N ARG A 122 -10.00 23.95 -9.60
CA ARG A 122 -8.61 23.54 -9.33
C ARG A 122 -8.14 23.95 -7.94
N ASP A 123 -8.46 25.16 -7.51
CA ASP A 123 -8.11 25.66 -6.18
C ASP A 123 -8.82 24.85 -5.09
N ALA A 124 -10.06 24.41 -5.34
CA ALA A 124 -10.78 23.50 -4.46
C ALA A 124 -10.05 22.15 -4.25
N LEU A 125 -9.22 21.71 -5.20
CA LEU A 125 -8.40 20.50 -5.04
C LEU A 125 -7.20 20.70 -4.11
N LEU A 126 -6.91 21.90 -3.61
CA LEU A 126 -5.84 22.12 -2.64
C LEU A 126 -6.22 21.62 -1.24
N ARG A 127 -7.52 21.53 -0.94
CA ARG A 127 -8.06 21.06 0.34
C ARG A 127 -8.95 19.84 0.13
N ASN A 128 -9.24 19.12 1.20
CA ASN A 128 -10.29 18.11 1.19
C ASN A 128 -11.42 18.57 2.12
N GLY A 129 -12.51 17.81 2.20
CA GLY A 129 -13.65 18.15 3.08
C GLY A 129 -13.32 18.16 4.58
N TRP A 130 -12.10 17.78 4.97
CA TRP A 130 -11.63 17.63 6.34
C TRP A 130 -10.56 18.67 6.74
N GLY A 131 -10.24 19.63 5.86
CA GLY A 131 -9.22 20.68 6.10
C GLY A 131 -7.97 20.48 5.25
#